data_AF-A0A726Z1L2-F1
#
_entry.id   AF-A0A726Z1L2-F1
#
_cell.length_a   1.000
_cell.length_b   1.000
_cell.length_c   1.000
_cell.angle_alpha   90.00
_cell.angle_beta   90.00
_cell.angle_gamma   90.00
#
_symmetry.space_group_name_H-M   'P 1'
#
loop_
_entity.id
_entity.type
_entity.pdbx_description
1 polymer ?
#
loop_
_entity_poly.entity_id
_entity_poly.type
_entity_poly.pdbx_seq_one_letter_code
_entity_poly.pdbx_strand_id
1 'polypeptide(L)'
;MSFFKFIIRFLSAFIFGFAVFYFASKKIDLSGTSAPWSLITLLVFPFSYCITAFFKVSEADENTSLSDSELRRLRPIIDVKKRHLGFLIIFYLFAAFSGAIGMFAISRESIIYLYFISACGGSIAAAMYSFLFISSINSEIQRFKSILLHRAETNKKTKEFIDSLNKKAD
;
A
#
# COMPACT_ATOMS: atom_id res chain seq x y z
N MET A 1 10.93 6.65 -4.33
CA MET A 1 11.83 5.62 -3.75
C MET A 1 12.05 4.53 -4.79
N SER A 2 13.29 4.07 -5.03
CA SER A 2 13.50 3.00 -6.03
C SER A 2 12.88 1.68 -5.56
N PHE A 3 12.50 0.83 -6.51
CA PHE A 3 11.96 -0.50 -6.22
C PHE A 3 12.90 -1.36 -5.38
N PHE A 4 14.20 -1.31 -5.68
CA PHE A 4 15.22 -2.03 -4.93
C PHE A 4 15.32 -1.58 -3.46
N LYS A 5 15.34 -0.26 -3.21
CA LYS A 5 15.35 0.26 -1.83
C LYS A 5 14.09 -0.14 -1.07
N PHE A 6 12.95 -0.17 -1.74
CA PHE A 6 11.69 -0.59 -1.14
C PHE A 6 11.75 -2.05 -0.70
N ILE A 7 12.24 -2.95 -1.56
CA ILE A 7 12.41 -4.37 -1.25
C ILE A 7 13.33 -4.57 -0.05
N ILE A 8 14.48 -3.87 0.02
CA ILE A 8 15.40 -4.00 1.14
C ILE A 8 14.71 -3.66 2.47
N ARG A 9 13.99 -2.54 2.52
CA ARG A 9 13.28 -2.13 3.74
C ARG A 9 12.16 -3.10 4.09
N PHE A 10 11.43 -3.57 3.08
CA PHE A 10 10.38 -4.57 3.25
C PHE A 10 10.93 -5.89 3.82
N LEU A 11 12.03 -6.40 3.26
CA LEU A 11 12.72 -7.60 3.75
C LEU A 11 13.28 -7.39 5.16
N SER A 12 13.84 -6.21 5.47
CA SER A 12 14.33 -5.91 6.82
C SER A 12 13.20 -5.94 7.86
N ALA A 13 12.02 -5.41 7.52
CA ALA A 13 10.83 -5.47 8.38
C ALA A 13 10.36 -6.92 8.56
N PHE A 14 10.41 -7.72 7.49
CA PHE A 14 10.10 -9.14 7.57
C PHE A 14 11.04 -9.89 8.52
N ILE A 15 12.35 -9.74 8.36
CA ILE A 15 13.36 -10.41 9.20
C ILE A 15 13.21 -9.99 10.66
N PHE A 16 12.94 -8.71 10.90
CA PHE A 16 12.69 -8.18 12.24
C PHE A 16 11.44 -8.83 12.87
N GLY A 17 10.30 -8.82 12.17
CA GLY A 17 9.08 -9.45 12.66
C GLY A 17 9.23 -10.96 12.88
N PHE A 18 9.99 -11.63 11.99
CA PHE A 18 10.28 -13.05 12.11
C PHE A 18 11.07 -13.34 13.39
N ALA A 19 12.15 -12.61 13.65
CA ALA A 19 12.96 -12.78 14.85
C ALA A 19 12.12 -12.55 16.12
N VAL A 20 11.34 -11.47 16.17
CA VAL A 20 10.49 -11.16 17.32
C VAL A 20 9.50 -12.29 17.60
N PHE A 21 8.78 -12.77 16.58
CA PHE A 21 7.82 -13.86 16.76
C PHE A 21 8.50 -15.19 17.08
N TYR A 22 9.67 -15.48 16.49
CA TYR A 22 10.42 -16.70 16.79
C TYR A 22 10.82 -16.78 18.27
N PHE A 23 11.32 -15.68 18.84
CA PHE A 23 11.67 -15.64 20.26
C PHE A 23 10.42 -15.62 21.16
N ALA A 24 9.34 -14.96 20.74
CA ALA A 24 8.09 -14.93 21.49
C ALA A 24 7.41 -16.31 21.54
N SER A 25 7.30 -17.01 20.42
CA SER A 25 6.70 -18.34 20.31
C SER A 25 7.49 -19.44 21.01
N LYS A 26 8.77 -19.22 21.31
CA LYS A 26 9.55 -20.12 22.19
C LYS A 26 9.23 -19.96 23.68
N LYS A 27 8.71 -18.79 24.09
CA LYS A 27 8.45 -18.46 25.49
C LYS A 27 6.97 -18.49 25.86
N ILE A 28 6.09 -18.39 24.88
CA ILE A 28 4.63 -18.32 25.05
C ILE A 28 4.01 -19.53 24.36
N ASP A 29 3.31 -20.35 25.13
CA ASP A 29 2.50 -21.42 24.56
C ASP A 29 1.22 -20.83 23.96
N LEU A 30 1.12 -20.87 22.63
CA LEU A 30 0.00 -20.32 21.85
C LEU A 30 -1.17 -21.32 21.70
N SER A 31 -1.06 -22.51 22.32
CA SER A 31 -1.95 -23.67 22.19
C SER A 31 -3.43 -23.38 22.52
N GLY A 32 -3.72 -22.46 23.44
CA GLY A 32 -5.08 -22.19 23.93
C GLY A 32 -5.82 -21.00 23.30
N THR A 33 -5.20 -20.25 22.39
CA THR A 33 -5.73 -18.94 21.97
C THR A 33 -6.44 -18.97 20.60
N SER A 34 -7.46 -18.13 20.43
CA SER A 34 -8.10 -17.77 19.15
C SER A 34 -7.17 -17.03 18.16
N ALA A 35 -5.86 -17.04 18.45
CA ALA A 35 -4.76 -16.44 17.70
C ALA A 35 -4.79 -16.66 16.17
N PRO A 36 -5.23 -17.83 15.62
CA PRO A 36 -5.19 -18.07 14.17
C PRO A 36 -5.96 -17.02 13.34
N TRP A 37 -7.17 -16.67 13.77
CA TRP A 37 -8.01 -15.74 13.01
C TRP A 37 -7.50 -14.31 13.09
N SER A 38 -7.07 -13.88 14.28
CA SER A 38 -6.47 -12.56 14.49
C SER A 38 -5.22 -12.35 13.61
N LEU A 39 -4.39 -13.37 13.43
CA LEU A 39 -3.22 -13.29 12.54
C LEU A 39 -3.65 -13.05 11.09
N ILE A 40 -4.60 -13.85 10.57
CA ILE A 40 -5.10 -13.69 9.20
C ILE A 40 -5.71 -12.30 9.00
N THR A 41 -6.54 -11.83 9.93
CA THR A 41 -7.15 -10.49 9.85
C THR A 41 -6.09 -9.39 9.79
N LEU A 42 -5.03 -9.50 10.61
CA LEU A 42 -3.96 -8.49 10.66
C LEU A 42 -3.11 -8.47 9.37
N LEU A 43 -2.94 -9.63 8.74
CA LEU A 43 -2.28 -9.78 7.44
C LEU A 43 -3.11 -9.19 6.28
N VAL A 44 -4.43 -9.35 6.32
CA VAL A 44 -5.33 -8.88 5.25
C VAL A 44 -5.72 -7.41 5.43
N PHE A 45 -5.66 -6.85 6.64
CA PHE A 45 -6.09 -5.47 6.90
C PHE A 45 -5.48 -4.41 5.94
N PRO A 46 -4.17 -4.42 5.64
CA PRO A 46 -3.58 -3.44 4.72
C PRO A 46 -3.97 -3.64 3.24
N PHE A 47 -4.58 -4.77 2.89
CA PHE A 47 -4.95 -5.12 1.52
C PHE A 47 -5.96 -4.15 0.93
N SER A 48 -7.04 -3.85 1.66
CA SER A 48 -8.09 -2.93 1.19
C SER A 48 -7.53 -1.55 0.89
N TYR A 49 -6.64 -1.03 1.74
CA TYR A 49 -5.94 0.24 1.52
C TYR A 49 -5.04 0.21 0.29
N CYS A 50 -4.39 -0.92 0.03
CA CYS A 50 -3.54 -1.11 -1.14
C CYS A 50 -4.34 -1.09 -2.44
N ILE A 51 -5.49 -1.79 -2.48
CA ILE A 51 -6.39 -1.79 -3.63
C ILE A 51 -6.91 -0.37 -3.91
N THR A 52 -7.40 0.32 -2.88
CA THR A 52 -7.89 1.69 -3.04
C THR A 52 -6.80 2.63 -3.55
N ALA A 53 -5.57 2.51 -3.04
CA ALA A 53 -4.44 3.30 -3.54
C ALA A 53 -4.10 2.95 -4.99
N PHE A 54 -4.16 1.68 -5.38
CA PHE A 54 -3.88 1.24 -6.74
C PHE A 54 -4.86 1.84 -7.75
N PHE A 55 -6.16 1.83 -7.44
CA PHE A 55 -7.17 2.46 -8.30
C PHE A 55 -7.00 3.97 -8.36
N LYS A 56 -6.76 4.66 -7.23
CA LYS A 56 -6.51 6.10 -7.21
C LYS A 56 -5.27 6.52 -8.02
N VAL A 57 -4.19 5.72 -7.96
CA VAL A 57 -3.00 5.95 -8.80
C VAL A 57 -3.31 5.70 -10.28
N SER A 58 -4.21 4.77 -10.60
CA SER A 58 -4.61 4.49 -11.97
C SER A 58 -5.48 5.60 -12.55
N GLU A 59 -6.46 6.10 -11.79
CA GLU A 59 -7.27 7.27 -12.15
C GLU A 59 -6.42 8.53 -12.34
N ALA A 60 -5.29 8.65 -11.62
CA ALA A 60 -4.38 9.78 -11.77
C ALA A 60 -3.80 9.92 -13.20
N ASP A 61 -3.69 8.80 -13.92
CA ASP A 61 -3.18 8.70 -15.30
C ASP A 61 -4.21 9.15 -16.35
N GLU A 62 -5.50 9.10 -16.01
CA GLU A 62 -6.63 9.40 -16.91
C GLU A 62 -7.13 10.85 -16.78
N ASN A 63 -6.50 11.68 -15.95
CA ASN A 63 -6.96 13.06 -15.73
C ASN A 63 -6.77 13.93 -16.98
N THR A 64 -7.89 14.35 -17.55
CA THR A 64 -8.02 15.23 -18.73
C THR A 64 -7.59 16.68 -18.52
N SER A 65 -7.22 17.07 -17.29
CA SER A 65 -6.84 18.44 -16.93
C SER A 65 -5.34 18.74 -17.05
N LEU A 66 -4.52 17.73 -17.36
CA LEU A 66 -3.07 17.85 -17.51
C LEU A 66 -2.69 18.06 -18.97
N SER A 67 -1.68 18.88 -19.24
CA SER A 67 -1.08 18.96 -20.57
C SER A 67 -0.31 17.69 -20.91
N ASP A 68 -0.17 17.36 -22.19
CA ASP A 68 0.57 16.17 -22.66
C ASP A 68 2.01 16.11 -22.12
N SER A 69 2.64 17.28 -21.94
CA SER A 69 4.00 17.39 -21.40
C SER A 69 4.09 17.05 -19.91
N GLU A 70 3.08 17.42 -19.12
CA GLU A 70 2.96 17.09 -17.70
C GLU A 70 2.62 15.60 -17.54
N LEU A 71 1.72 15.10 -18.38
CA LEU A 71 1.31 13.71 -18.41
C LEU A 71 2.49 12.77 -18.74
N ARG A 72 3.34 13.16 -19.71
CA ARG A 72 4.57 12.42 -20.05
C ARG A 72 5.59 12.35 -18.90
N ARG A 73 5.64 13.36 -18.03
CA ARG A 73 6.50 13.36 -16.83
C ARG A 73 5.87 12.59 -15.67
N LEU A 74 4.55 12.57 -15.58
CA LEU A 74 3.80 11.92 -14.51
C LEU A 74 3.70 10.41 -14.69
N ARG A 75 3.48 9.93 -15.92
CA ARG A 75 3.40 8.49 -16.27
C ARG A 75 4.51 7.62 -15.68
N PRO A 76 5.80 7.92 -15.86
CA PRO A 76 6.86 7.08 -15.30
C PRO A 76 6.83 7.04 -13.76
N ILE A 77 6.36 8.08 -13.09
CA ILE A 77 6.20 8.12 -11.63
C ILE A 77 5.03 7.24 -11.20
N ILE A 78 3.91 7.33 -11.93
CA ILE A 78 2.72 6.49 -11.74
C ILE A 78 3.07 5.01 -11.93
N ASP A 79 3.77 4.65 -13.01
CA ASP A 79 4.12 3.27 -13.33
C ASP A 79 4.98 2.62 -12.26
N VAL A 80 5.94 3.36 -11.71
CA VAL A 80 6.77 2.88 -10.59
C VAL A 80 5.89 2.57 -9.39
N LYS A 81 4.97 3.48 -9.01
CA LYS A 81 4.08 3.28 -7.86
C LYS A 81 3.07 2.16 -8.09
N LYS A 82 2.50 2.04 -9.30
CA LYS A 82 1.65 0.91 -9.70
C LYS A 82 2.40 -0.41 -9.54
N ARG A 83 3.68 -0.48 -9.92
CA ARG A 83 4.51 -1.67 -9.76
C ARG A 83 4.72 -2.04 -8.28
N HIS A 84 4.99 -1.05 -7.42
CA HIS A 84 5.08 -1.29 -5.97
C HIS A 84 3.76 -1.80 -5.38
N LEU A 85 2.64 -1.18 -5.73
CA LEU A 85 1.32 -1.56 -5.23
C LEU A 85 0.88 -2.92 -5.77
N GLY A 86 1.16 -3.23 -7.03
CA GLY A 86 0.90 -4.55 -7.63
C GLY A 86 1.67 -5.68 -6.93
N PHE A 87 2.96 -5.45 -6.63
CA PHE A 87 3.75 -6.39 -5.82
C PHE A 87 3.11 -6.63 -4.45
N LEU A 88 2.65 -5.56 -3.78
CA LEU A 88 2.01 -5.66 -2.47
C LEU A 88 0.69 -6.43 -2.50
N ILE A 89 -0.13 -6.24 -3.54
CA ILE A 89 -1.38 -7.01 -3.75
C ILE A 89 -1.07 -8.51 -3.82
N ILE A 90 -0.08 -8.90 -4.63
CA ILE A 90 0.34 -10.31 -4.76
C ILE A 90 0.86 -10.84 -3.42
N PHE A 91 1.68 -10.06 -2.72
CA PHE A 91 2.19 -10.41 -1.40
C PHE A 91 1.06 -10.68 -0.40
N TYR A 92 0.08 -9.78 -0.28
CA TYR A 92 -1.02 -9.96 0.66
C TYR A 92 -1.87 -11.20 0.35
N LEU A 93 -2.16 -11.46 -0.93
CA LEU A 93 -2.88 -12.66 -1.35
C LEU A 93 -2.11 -13.92 -0.99
N PHE A 94 -0.81 -13.96 -1.31
CA PHE A 94 0.05 -15.09 -1.01
C PHE A 94 0.20 -15.31 0.50
N ALA A 95 0.38 -14.24 1.27
CA ALA A 95 0.53 -14.30 2.72
C ALA A 95 -0.76 -14.74 3.43
N ALA A 96 -1.92 -14.26 2.96
CA ALA A 96 -3.22 -14.69 3.48
C ALA A 96 -3.50 -16.17 3.16
N PHE A 97 -3.23 -16.61 1.93
CA PHE A 97 -3.47 -17.98 1.49
C PHE A 97 -2.53 -18.97 2.17
N SER A 98 -1.23 -18.68 2.20
CA SER A 98 -0.23 -19.49 2.91
C SER A 98 -0.47 -19.51 4.41
N GLY A 99 -0.89 -18.38 5.00
CA GLY A 99 -1.30 -18.29 6.40
C GLY A 99 -2.51 -19.18 6.72
N ALA A 100 -3.56 -19.11 5.88
CA ALA A 100 -4.74 -19.95 6.06
C ALA A 100 -4.39 -21.44 5.95
N ILE A 101 -3.73 -21.85 4.85
CA ILE A 101 -3.36 -23.26 4.64
C ILE A 101 -2.45 -23.77 5.76
N GLY A 102 -1.40 -23.01 6.11
CA GLY A 102 -0.46 -23.44 7.13
C GLY A 102 -1.10 -23.59 8.51
N MET A 103 -2.11 -22.78 8.84
CA MET A 103 -2.87 -22.93 10.09
C MET A 103 -3.74 -24.19 10.14
N PHE A 104 -4.26 -24.66 8.99
CA PHE A 104 -5.06 -25.89 8.93
C PHE A 104 -4.22 -27.15 8.74
N ALA A 105 -3.09 -27.05 8.03
CA ALA A 105 -2.29 -28.21 7.61
C ALA A 105 -1.16 -28.57 8.57
N ILE A 106 -0.61 -27.61 9.34
CA ILE A 106 0.57 -27.84 10.17
C ILE A 106 0.17 -28.18 11.60
N SER A 107 0.63 -29.34 12.08
CA SER A 107 0.44 -29.74 13.48
C SER A 107 1.20 -28.82 14.44
N ARG A 108 0.52 -28.39 15.50
CA ARG A 108 1.02 -27.39 16.48
C ARG A 108 2.24 -27.85 17.28
N GLU A 109 2.38 -29.15 17.47
CA GLU A 109 3.48 -29.76 18.23
C GLU A 109 4.77 -29.88 17.41
N SER A 110 4.71 -29.63 16.11
CA SER A 110 5.87 -29.71 15.22
C SER A 110 6.75 -28.48 15.35
N ILE A 111 8.07 -28.68 15.26
CA ILE A 111 9.03 -27.58 15.09
C ILE A 111 8.74 -26.75 13.82
N ILE A 112 8.05 -27.34 12.85
CA ILE A 112 7.59 -26.66 11.63
C ILE A 112 6.58 -25.56 11.97
N TYR A 113 5.74 -25.76 12.99
CA TYR A 113 4.77 -24.76 13.44
C TYR A 113 5.44 -23.51 13.99
N LEU A 114 6.57 -23.67 14.70
CA LEU A 114 7.37 -22.55 15.21
C LEU A 114 7.87 -21.67 14.06
N TYR A 115 8.46 -22.27 13.02
CA TYR A 115 8.93 -21.53 11.86
C TYR A 115 7.77 -20.89 11.08
N PHE A 116 6.64 -21.58 10.98
CA PHE A 116 5.44 -21.06 10.32
C PHE A 116 4.88 -19.82 11.03
N ILE A 117 4.67 -19.88 12.35
CA ILE A 117 4.19 -18.72 13.12
C ILE A 117 5.18 -17.56 13.06
N SER A 118 6.48 -17.85 13.09
CA SER A 118 7.52 -16.83 12.90
C SER A 118 7.44 -16.18 11.52
N ALA A 119 7.18 -16.96 10.47
CA ALA A 119 6.97 -16.44 9.11
C ALA A 119 5.69 -15.59 9.00
N CYS A 120 4.61 -15.96 9.70
CA CYS A 120 3.42 -15.11 9.81
C CYS A 120 3.74 -13.78 10.52
N GLY A 121 4.52 -13.81 11.60
CA GLY A 121 4.99 -12.62 12.31
C GLY A 121 5.84 -11.70 11.44
N GLY A 122 6.77 -12.26 10.67
CA GLY A 122 7.54 -11.50 9.67
C GLY A 122 6.64 -10.87 8.61
N SER A 123 5.66 -11.63 8.12
CA SER A 123 4.68 -11.14 7.13
C SER A 123 3.83 -10.00 7.69
N ILE A 124 3.44 -10.06 8.96
CA ILE A 124 2.72 -8.96 9.66
C ILE A 124 3.58 -7.71 9.75
N ALA A 125 4.83 -7.82 10.18
CA ALA A 125 5.73 -6.66 10.26
C ALA A 125 5.97 -6.03 8.89
N ALA A 126 6.13 -6.86 7.85
CA ALA A 126 6.24 -6.42 6.48
C ALA A 126 4.95 -5.72 5.99
N ALA A 127 3.77 -6.26 6.37
CA ALA A 127 2.46 -5.70 6.08
C ALA A 127 2.23 -4.33 6.75
N MET A 128 2.73 -4.15 7.98
CA MET A 128 2.68 -2.86 8.68
C MET A 128 3.59 -1.81 8.01
N TYR A 129 4.81 -2.21 7.62
CA TYR A 129 5.70 -1.33 6.88
C TYR A 129 5.08 -0.90 5.55
N SER A 130 4.50 -1.85 4.80
CA SER A 130 3.83 -1.54 3.54
C SER A 130 2.59 -0.67 3.72
N PHE A 131 1.85 -0.81 4.82
CA PHE A 131 0.76 0.12 5.15
C PHE A 131 1.23 1.57 5.27
N LEU A 132 2.33 1.83 5.98
CA LEU A 132 2.91 3.18 6.07
C LEU A 132 3.33 3.71 4.71
N PHE A 133 3.92 2.85 3.87
CA PHE A 133 4.27 3.20 2.50
C PHE A 133 3.03 3.56 1.65
N ILE A 134 1.97 2.74 1.69
CA ILE A 134 0.71 3.00 1.00
C ILE A 134 0.08 4.31 1.48
N SER A 135 0.08 4.56 2.79
CA SER A 135 -0.42 5.81 3.38
C SER A 135 0.33 7.03 2.83
N SER A 136 1.65 6.95 2.71
CA SER A 136 2.45 8.02 2.10
C SER A 136 2.06 8.28 0.64
N ILE A 137 1.83 7.22 -0.15
CA ILE A 137 1.35 7.35 -1.54
C ILE A 137 -0.02 8.02 -1.58
N ASN A 138 -0.96 7.59 -0.74
CA ASN A 138 -2.29 8.19 -0.67
C ASN A 138 -2.24 9.68 -0.30
N SER A 139 -1.39 10.07 0.64
CA SER A 139 -1.21 11.48 1.01
C SER A 139 -0.70 12.33 -0.16
N GLU A 140 0.21 11.77 -0.96
CA GLU A 140 0.79 12.44 -2.12
C GLU A 140 -0.24 12.62 -3.24
N ILE A 141 -1.08 11.60 -3.50
CA ILE A 141 -2.19 11.68 -4.45
C ILE A 141 -3.23 12.70 -4.01
N GLN A 142 -3.60 12.73 -2.73
CA GLN A 142 -4.54 13.72 -2.20
C GLN A 142 -4.00 15.15 -2.38
N ARG A 143 -2.72 15.36 -2.09
CA ARG A 143 -2.05 16.65 -2.32
C ARG A 143 -2.05 17.02 -3.80
N PHE A 144 -1.75 16.08 -4.68
CA PHE A 144 -1.79 16.31 -6.12
C PHE A 144 -3.19 16.69 -6.60
N LYS A 145 -4.22 15.97 -6.17
CA LYS A 145 -5.62 16.27 -6.49
C LYS A 145 -6.05 17.66 -5.99
N SER A 146 -5.62 18.05 -4.79
CA SER A 146 -5.88 19.39 -4.25
C SER A 146 -5.25 20.49 -5.10
N ILE A 147 -4.00 20.32 -5.55
CA ILE A 147 -3.33 21.27 -6.44
C ILE A 147 -4.07 21.41 -7.77
N LEU A 148 -4.49 20.30 -8.37
CA LEU A 148 -5.25 20.32 -9.63
C LEU A 148 -6.59 21.02 -9.50
N LEU A 149 -7.31 20.78 -8.40
CA LEU A 149 -8.58 21.44 -8.13
C LEU A 149 -8.40 22.95 -7.98
N HIS A 150 -7.38 23.39 -7.24
CA HIS A 150 -7.09 24.81 -7.07
C HIS A 150 -6.68 25.49 -8.40
N ARG A 151 -5.93 24.79 -9.26
CA ARG A 151 -5.59 25.26 -10.61
C ARG A 151 -6.83 25.40 -11.47
N ALA A 152 -7.75 24.44 -11.43
CA ALA A 152 -9.00 24.49 -12.18
C ALA A 152 -9.88 25.67 -11.74
N GLU A 153 -10.01 25.91 -10.43
CA GLU A 153 -10.72 27.07 -9.89
C GLU A 153 -10.08 28.40 -10.29
N THR A 154 -8.76 28.49 -10.23
CA THR A 154 -8.03 29.70 -10.62
C THR A 154 -8.23 30.00 -12.10
N ASN A 155 -8.11 28.99 -12.96
CA ASN A 155 -8.35 29.14 -14.41
C ASN A 155 -9.80 29.55 -14.70
N LYS A 156 -10.78 28.99 -13.97
CA LYS A 156 -12.18 29.38 -14.09
C LYS A 156 -12.39 30.86 -13.74
N LYS A 157 -11.86 31.31 -12.60
CA LYS A 157 -11.93 32.72 -12.17
C LYS A 157 -11.26 33.66 -13.17
N THR A 158 -10.09 33.29 -13.69
CA THR A 158 -9.39 34.09 -14.70
C THR A 158 -10.20 34.19 -15.99
N LYS A 159 -10.82 33.09 -16.44
CA LYS A 159 -11.67 33.09 -17.63
C LYS A 159 -12.92 33.95 -17.44
N GLU A 160 -13.59 33.82 -16.29
CA GLU A 160 -14.74 34.66 -15.94
C GLU A 160 -14.36 36.15 -15.89
N PHE A 161 -13.18 36.48 -15.37
CA PHE A 161 -12.68 37.85 -15.37
C PHE A 161 -12.42 38.39 -16.79
N ILE A 162 -11.74 37.61 -17.65
CA ILE A 162 -11.50 37.99 -19.05
C ILE A 162 -12.83 38.18 -19.80
N ASP A 163 -13.78 37.24 -19.64
CA ASP A 163 -15.10 37.35 -20.26
C ASP A 163 -15.86 38.59 -19.78
N SER A 164 -15.70 38.97 -18.51
CA SER A 164 -16.30 40.21 -17.96
C SER A 164 -15.68 41.49 -18.50
N LEU A 165 -14.40 41.47 -18.86
CA LEU A 165 -13.71 42.59 -19.49
C LEU A 165 -14.12 42.73 -20.95
N ASN A 166 -14.20 41.63 -21.70
CA ASN A 166 -14.65 41.64 -23.08
C ASN A 166 -16.10 42.12 -23.21
N LYS A 167 -16.99 41.73 -22.29
CA LYS A 167 -18.39 42.22 -22.26
C LYS A 167 -18.56 43.71 -21.93
N LYS A 168 -17.51 44.38 -21.41
CA LYS A 168 -17.54 45.82 -21.10
C LYS A 168 -16.92 46.68 -22.22
N ALA A 169 -16.30 46.04 -23.22
CA ALA A 169 -15.63 46.70 -24.33
C ALA A 169 -16.54 46.89 -25.56
N ASP A 170 -17.74 46.30 -25.55
CA ASP A 170 -18.87 46.57 -26.46
C ASP A 170 -19.90 47.49 -25.78
#